data_AF-A0A2A3Z3G7-F1
#
_entry.id   AF-A0A2A3Z3G7-F1
#
_cell.length_a   1.000
_cell.length_b   1.000
_cell.length_c   1.000
_cell.angle_alpha   90.00
_cell.angle_beta   90.00
_cell.angle_gamma   90.00
#
_symmetry.space_group_name_H-M   'P 1'
#
loop_
_entity.id
_entity.type
_entity.pdbx_description
1 polymer ?
#
loop_
_entity_poly.entity_id
_entity_poly.type
_entity_poly.pdbx_seq_one_letter_code
_entity_poly.pdbx_strand_id
1 'polypeptide(L)'
;MAVDPIACLRAHRDRIYCHRQNQKPEEAMSRASRQRPKQKRRIQAFFAGLLLVMIVLGLSGVHSTLAAWTDEDEATGAFTAGKIQPVQNLKCIDSDDGLLPLLLKTEVQLDWDRPDVPDDVAIEYVVSWQPSLIGDSGSRTITENSYVYKSRALLSLGNVNFTVRAKIVGGTWVSTPMHSSASVVNLAVVPLLLGCN
;
A
#
# COMPACT_ATOMS: atom_id res chain seq x y z
N MET A 1 1.29 46.02 2.20
CA MET A 1 1.07 47.34 1.55
C MET A 1 2.35 48.13 1.72
N ALA A 2 3.31 47.92 0.84
CA ALA A 2 3.41 48.60 -0.47
C ALA A 2 4.05 49.99 -0.30
N VAL A 3 5.38 49.98 -0.21
CA VAL A 3 6.20 51.10 -0.67
C VAL A 3 6.49 50.77 -2.13
N ASP A 4 5.69 51.33 -3.04
CA ASP A 4 6.05 51.34 -4.45
C ASP A 4 7.09 52.43 -4.71
N PRO A 5 8.00 52.19 -5.67
CA PRO A 5 9.35 52.74 -5.61
C PRO A 5 9.46 54.05 -6.40
N ILE A 6 10.34 54.91 -5.91
CA ILE A 6 10.92 56.01 -6.70
C ILE A 6 11.74 55.38 -7.83
N ALA A 7 11.16 55.38 -9.04
CA ALA A 7 11.87 55.03 -10.25
C ALA A 7 12.81 56.19 -10.64
N CYS A 8 14.04 56.18 -10.11
CA CYS A 8 15.14 56.96 -10.66
C CYS A 8 15.90 56.09 -11.68
N LEU A 9 15.67 56.38 -12.95
CA LEU A 9 16.39 55.81 -14.08
C LEU A 9 17.89 56.12 -13.98
N ARG A 10 18.69 55.06 -14.09
CA ARG A 10 20.16 55.08 -14.09
C ARG A 10 20.64 55.59 -15.45
N ALA A 11 21.04 56.86 -15.52
CA ALA A 11 21.77 57.43 -16.65
C ALA A 11 23.22 57.71 -16.24
N HIS A 12 24.12 57.43 -17.18
CA HIS A 12 25.57 57.58 -17.09
C HIS A 12 26.02 58.94 -16.56
N ARG A 13 27.10 58.89 -15.77
CA ARG A 13 28.14 59.92 -15.55
C ARG A 13 27.79 61.36 -15.98
N ASP A 14 27.72 62.20 -14.94
CA ASP A 14 27.91 63.65 -14.91
C ASP A 14 26.65 64.54 -14.80
N ARG A 15 26.51 65.09 -13.59
CA ARG A 15 25.65 66.18 -13.08
C ARG A 15 24.24 65.84 -12.57
N ILE A 16 24.12 65.97 -11.24
CA ILE A 16 22.91 66.13 -10.45
C ILE A 16 22.44 67.59 -10.54
N TYR A 17 21.15 67.82 -10.78
CA TYR A 17 20.49 69.09 -10.48
C TYR A 17 19.24 68.84 -9.63
N CYS A 18 19.25 69.38 -8.41
CA CYS A 18 18.09 69.51 -7.55
C CYS A 18 17.48 70.91 -7.73
N HIS A 19 16.15 71.03 -7.72
CA HIS A 19 15.52 72.32 -7.40
C HIS A 19 14.49 72.15 -6.29
N ARG A 20 14.81 72.76 -5.15
CA ARG A 20 13.95 72.97 -3.98
C ARG A 20 13.32 74.35 -4.14
N GLN A 21 12.00 74.47 -4.03
CA GLN A 21 11.35 75.76 -3.80
C GLN A 21 10.21 75.62 -2.80
N ASN A 22 10.49 76.08 -1.58
CA ASN A 22 9.51 76.55 -0.60
C ASN A 22 9.04 77.94 -1.03
N GLN A 23 7.73 78.21 -1.04
CA GLN A 23 7.19 79.52 -0.67
C GLN A 23 5.67 79.46 -0.47
N LYS A 24 5.25 79.82 0.75
CA LYS A 24 3.95 80.38 1.12
C LYS A 24 4.29 81.74 1.76
N PRO A 25 3.57 82.85 1.48
CA PRO A 25 2.52 83.27 2.43
C PRO A 25 1.32 84.03 1.83
N GLU A 26 0.27 84.10 2.67
CA GLU A 26 -0.80 85.11 2.89
C GLU A 26 -1.33 86.00 1.74
N GLU A 27 -2.59 85.82 1.37
CA GLU A 27 -3.79 86.62 1.78
C GLU A 27 -4.01 87.93 0.99
N ALA A 28 -5.02 87.92 0.11
CA ALA A 28 -5.90 89.07 -0.12
C ALA A 28 -7.26 88.60 -0.65
N MET A 29 -8.30 88.96 0.08
CA MET A 29 -9.71 88.72 -0.19
C MET A 29 -10.21 89.63 -1.33
N SER A 30 -10.84 89.09 -2.36
CA SER A 30 -11.75 89.86 -3.24
C SER A 30 -12.88 88.95 -3.73
N ARG A 31 -14.10 89.30 -3.32
CA ARG A 31 -15.35 88.65 -3.73
C ARG A 31 -15.64 88.99 -5.19
N ALA A 32 -15.94 87.98 -6.01
CA ALA A 32 -16.82 88.14 -7.16
C ALA A 32 -17.52 86.82 -7.50
N SER A 33 -18.81 86.94 -7.82
CA SER A 33 -19.82 85.90 -7.79
C SER A 33 -19.92 85.03 -9.04
N ARG A 34 -20.61 83.90 -8.86
CA ARG A 34 -21.66 83.31 -9.72
C ARG A 34 -21.31 82.19 -10.72
N GLN A 35 -22.10 81.12 -10.54
CA GLN A 35 -22.64 80.13 -11.48
C GLN A 35 -21.94 78.77 -11.64
N ARG A 36 -22.59 77.76 -11.03
CA ARG A 36 -22.47 76.32 -11.32
C ARG A 36 -22.79 76.06 -12.79
N PRO A 37 -22.14 75.09 -13.46
CA PRO A 37 -22.79 74.32 -14.50
C PRO A 37 -23.23 72.97 -13.90
N LYS A 38 -24.56 72.82 -13.69
CA LYS A 38 -25.23 71.54 -13.39
C LYS A 38 -25.03 70.46 -14.48
N GLN A 39 -24.30 70.78 -15.55
CA GLN A 39 -24.16 70.00 -16.77
C GLN A 39 -23.17 68.83 -16.63
N LYS A 40 -22.07 68.99 -15.88
CA LYS A 40 -21.07 67.91 -15.65
C LYS A 40 -21.65 66.73 -14.88
N ARG A 41 -22.59 66.97 -13.96
CA ARG A 41 -23.24 65.95 -13.14
C ARG A 41 -24.25 65.10 -13.92
N ARG A 42 -24.91 65.69 -14.95
CA ARG A 42 -25.82 64.96 -15.84
C ARG A 42 -25.05 64.01 -16.76
N ILE A 43 -23.93 64.46 -17.33
CA ILE A 43 -23.11 63.64 -18.24
C ILE A 43 -22.50 62.44 -17.47
N GLN A 44 -22.00 62.65 -16.25
CA GLN A 44 -21.52 61.56 -15.39
C GLN A 44 -22.61 60.54 -15.04
N ALA A 45 -23.84 60.98 -14.79
CA ALA A 45 -24.95 60.07 -14.53
C ALA A 45 -25.32 59.22 -15.76
N PHE A 46 -25.22 59.79 -16.96
CA PHE A 46 -25.42 59.05 -18.21
C PHE A 46 -24.35 57.98 -18.43
N PHE A 47 -23.06 58.32 -18.24
CA PHE A 47 -21.98 57.33 -18.36
C PHE A 47 -22.07 56.24 -17.29
N ALA A 48 -22.41 56.59 -16.05
CA ALA A 48 -22.61 55.60 -14.99
C ALA A 48 -23.80 54.67 -15.29
N GLY A 49 -24.90 55.21 -15.82
CA GLY A 49 -26.06 54.42 -16.24
C GLY A 49 -25.74 53.50 -17.43
N LEU A 50 -25.03 54.00 -18.43
CA LEU A 50 -24.61 53.22 -19.59
C LEU A 50 -23.64 52.10 -19.20
N LEU A 51 -22.69 52.38 -18.30
CA LEU A 51 -21.75 51.38 -17.78
C LEU A 51 -22.50 50.27 -17.03
N LEU A 52 -23.49 50.62 -16.21
CA LEU A 52 -24.33 49.64 -15.51
C LEU A 52 -25.12 48.76 -16.48
N VAL A 53 -25.69 49.34 -17.53
CA VAL A 53 -26.40 48.58 -18.57
C VAL A 53 -25.45 47.63 -19.32
N MET A 54 -24.25 48.10 -19.66
CA MET A 54 -23.23 47.27 -20.32
C MET A 54 -22.73 46.13 -19.43
N ILE A 55 -22.62 46.35 -18.11
CA ILE A 55 -22.24 45.31 -17.16
C ILE A 55 -23.35 44.25 -17.03
N VAL A 56 -24.61 44.67 -16.95
CA VAL A 56 -25.76 43.75 -16.85
C VAL A 56 -25.92 42.92 -18.13
N LEU A 57 -25.75 43.54 -19.30
CA LEU A 57 -25.80 42.84 -20.60
C LEU A 57 -24.57 41.96 -20.86
N GLY A 58 -23.41 42.31 -20.30
CA GLY A 58 -22.20 41.48 -20.40
C GLY A 58 -22.24 40.22 -19.52
N LEU A 59 -22.98 40.27 -18.40
CA LEU A 59 -23.09 39.15 -17.46
C LEU A 59 -24.15 38.12 -17.85
N SER A 60 -25.16 38.48 -18.68
CA SER A 60 -26.21 37.56 -19.12
C SER A 60 -25.78 36.58 -20.21
N GLY A 61 -24.58 36.72 -20.77
CA GLY A 61 -24.00 35.80 -21.76
C GLY A 61 -23.09 34.72 -21.16
N VAL A 62 -22.78 34.78 -19.86
CA VAL A 62 -21.86 33.83 -19.21
C VAL A 62 -22.63 32.55 -18.91
N HIS A 63 -22.61 31.62 -19.86
CA HIS A 63 -23.01 30.25 -19.60
C HIS A 63 -22.02 29.67 -18.60
N SER A 64 -22.46 29.41 -17.38
CA SER A 64 -21.67 28.68 -16.39
C SER A 64 -21.22 27.36 -17.01
N THR A 65 -19.92 27.25 -17.33
CA THR A 65 -19.30 25.96 -17.59
C THR A 65 -19.26 25.22 -16.26
N LEU A 66 -20.34 24.53 -15.94
CA LEU A 66 -20.32 23.48 -14.92
C LEU A 66 -19.42 22.38 -15.49
N ALA A 67 -18.13 22.44 -15.17
CA ALA A 67 -17.27 21.27 -15.22
C ALA A 67 -17.76 20.33 -14.10
N ALA A 68 -18.90 19.70 -14.33
CA ALA A 68 -19.27 18.53 -13.57
C ALA A 68 -18.27 17.46 -13.98
N TRP A 69 -17.46 17.01 -13.04
CA TRP A 69 -16.65 15.80 -13.22
C TRP A 69 -17.63 14.64 -13.17
N THR A 70 -18.35 14.43 -14.27
CA THR A 70 -19.10 13.21 -14.54
C THR A 70 -18.17 12.29 -15.32
N ASP A 71 -17.02 11.97 -14.75
CA ASP A 71 -16.32 10.76 -15.15
C ASP A 71 -17.11 9.62 -14.50
N GLU A 72 -18.05 9.07 -15.28
CA GLU A 72 -18.78 7.84 -14.96
C GLU A 72 -17.94 6.59 -15.31
N ASP A 73 -16.63 6.78 -15.47
CA ASP A 73 -15.64 5.71 -15.60
C ASP A 73 -15.14 5.34 -14.20
N GLU A 74 -15.97 4.63 -13.43
CA GLU A 74 -15.50 3.91 -12.25
C GLU A 74 -14.56 2.79 -12.71
N ALA A 75 -13.25 3.00 -12.59
CA ALA A 75 -12.25 1.96 -12.71
C ALA A 75 -12.41 0.98 -11.53
N THR A 76 -13.27 0.00 -11.71
CA THR A 76 -13.47 -1.10 -10.75
C THR A 76 -12.30 -2.08 -10.87
N GLY A 77 -11.30 -1.91 -10.01
CA GLY A 77 -10.21 -2.87 -9.83
C GLY A 77 -10.63 -3.96 -8.84
N ALA A 78 -10.64 -5.22 -9.28
CA ALA A 78 -10.76 -6.35 -8.37
C ALA A 78 -9.37 -6.78 -7.90
N PHE A 79 -9.08 -6.60 -6.61
CA PHE A 79 -7.89 -7.20 -6.00
C PHE A 79 -8.19 -8.66 -5.68
N THR A 80 -7.60 -9.57 -6.45
CA THR A 80 -7.60 -10.99 -6.06
C THR A 80 -6.51 -11.15 -5.01
N ALA A 81 -6.90 -11.52 -3.79
CA ALA A 81 -5.95 -11.97 -2.78
C ALA A 81 -5.11 -13.11 -3.38
N GLY A 82 -3.80 -12.90 -3.50
CA GLY A 82 -2.88 -13.93 -3.98
C GLY A 82 -3.02 -15.20 -3.14
N LYS A 83 -2.75 -16.38 -3.69
CA LYS A 83 -2.71 -17.61 -2.89
C LYS A 83 -1.37 -18.28 -3.12
N ILE A 84 -0.75 -18.77 -2.05
CA ILE A 84 0.39 -19.68 -2.21
C ILE A 84 -0.18 -21.04 -2.57
N GLN A 85 0.31 -21.61 -3.65
CA GLN A 85 -0.01 -23.00 -4.00
C GLN A 85 0.50 -23.96 -2.92
N PRO A 86 -0.15 -25.11 -2.71
CA PRO A 86 0.38 -26.14 -1.82
C PRO A 86 1.77 -26.63 -2.28
N VAL A 87 2.51 -27.27 -1.36
CA VAL A 87 3.71 -28.01 -1.73
C VAL A 87 3.38 -29.08 -2.76
N GLN A 88 4.32 -29.38 -3.65
CA GLN A 88 4.10 -30.31 -4.75
C GLN A 88 4.69 -31.69 -4.42
N ASN A 89 4.15 -32.74 -5.02
CA ASN A 89 4.70 -34.11 -4.95
C ASN A 89 5.09 -34.59 -3.53
N LEU A 90 4.27 -34.27 -2.52
CA LEU A 90 4.49 -34.72 -1.15
C LEU A 90 4.51 -36.26 -1.09
N LYS A 91 5.66 -36.82 -0.68
CA LYS A 91 5.91 -38.25 -0.52
C LYS A 91 6.29 -38.55 0.91
N CYS A 92 5.88 -39.73 1.36
CA CYS A 92 6.43 -40.37 2.55
C CYS A 92 7.35 -41.48 2.06
N ILE A 93 8.59 -41.47 2.53
CA ILE A 93 9.64 -42.42 2.20
C ILE A 93 10.00 -43.14 3.49
N ASP A 94 9.96 -44.46 3.46
CA ASP A 94 10.49 -45.28 4.55
C ASP A 94 11.99 -45.03 4.67
N SER A 95 12.50 -44.70 5.86
CA SER A 95 13.94 -44.57 6.04
C SER A 95 14.60 -45.95 5.92
N ASP A 96 15.51 -46.08 4.96
CA ASP A 96 16.36 -47.27 4.77
C ASP A 96 17.54 -47.32 5.78
N ASP A 97 17.66 -46.35 6.68
CA ASP A 97 18.73 -46.21 7.70
C ASP A 97 18.60 -47.22 8.87
N GLY A 98 18.31 -48.48 8.54
CA GLY A 98 18.60 -49.62 9.41
C GLY A 98 19.92 -50.25 8.98
N LEU A 99 20.92 -50.28 9.87
CA LEU A 99 22.21 -51.00 9.65
C LEU A 99 22.04 -52.51 9.39
N LEU A 100 20.81 -53.01 9.51
CA LEU A 100 20.38 -54.38 9.22
C LEU A 100 19.00 -54.31 8.53
N PRO A 101 18.81 -54.92 7.33
CA PRO A 101 17.55 -54.89 6.57
C PRO A 101 16.35 -55.58 7.26
N LEU A 102 16.51 -56.01 8.51
CA LEU A 102 15.53 -56.71 9.35
C LEU A 102 15.25 -56.01 10.69
N LEU A 103 15.89 -54.87 10.99
CA LEU A 103 15.70 -54.16 12.25
C LEU A 103 15.02 -52.81 12.03
N LEU A 104 13.71 -52.81 12.27
CA LEU A 104 12.95 -51.72 12.89
C LEU A 104 13.15 -50.36 12.23
N LYS A 105 12.33 -50.08 11.21
CA LYS A 105 12.13 -48.74 10.68
C LYS A 105 11.59 -47.86 11.81
N THR A 106 12.41 -47.00 12.39
CA THR A 106 12.03 -46.13 13.52
C THR A 106 11.71 -44.70 13.08
N GLU A 107 11.89 -44.42 11.79
CA GLU A 107 11.85 -43.09 11.21
C GLU A 107 11.19 -43.17 9.84
N VAL A 108 10.51 -42.08 9.47
CA VAL A 108 10.01 -41.87 8.10
C VAL A 108 10.43 -40.49 7.64
N GLN A 109 10.73 -40.37 6.37
CA GLN A 109 11.11 -39.12 5.74
C GLN A 109 9.95 -38.62 4.90
N LEU A 110 9.55 -37.38 5.13
CA LEU A 110 8.67 -36.63 4.25
C LEU A 110 9.52 -35.84 3.27
N ASP A 111 9.17 -35.88 2.00
CA ASP A 111 9.86 -35.15 0.92
C ASP A 111 8.82 -34.47 0.03
N TRP A 112 9.09 -33.24 -0.39
CA TRP A 112 8.17 -32.47 -1.24
C TRP A 112 8.89 -31.44 -2.09
N ASP A 113 8.27 -31.12 -3.21
CA ASP A 113 8.72 -30.07 -4.11
C ASP A 113 8.22 -28.70 -3.65
N ARG A 114 9.04 -27.69 -3.92
CA ARG A 114 8.71 -26.28 -3.64
C ARG A 114 7.42 -25.90 -4.39
N PRO A 115 6.50 -25.16 -3.76
CA PRO A 115 5.30 -24.66 -4.46
C PRO A 115 5.71 -23.72 -5.60
N ASP A 116 4.85 -23.61 -6.63
CA ASP A 116 5.06 -22.71 -7.76
C ASP A 116 4.96 -21.23 -7.31
N VAL A 117 6.10 -20.68 -6.91
CA VAL A 117 6.29 -19.28 -6.55
C VAL A 117 7.65 -18.81 -7.09
N PRO A 118 7.81 -17.50 -7.32
CA PRO A 118 9.10 -16.94 -7.74
C PRO A 118 10.26 -17.36 -6.81
N ASP A 119 11.43 -17.59 -7.39
CA ASP A 119 12.62 -18.10 -6.66
C ASP A 119 13.14 -17.11 -5.60
N ASP A 120 12.90 -15.81 -5.78
CA ASP A 120 13.28 -14.74 -4.87
C ASP A 120 12.43 -14.69 -3.59
N VAL A 121 11.31 -15.42 -3.56
CA VAL A 121 10.43 -15.50 -2.39
C VAL A 121 10.97 -16.53 -1.40
N ALA A 122 11.33 -16.11 -0.20
CA ALA A 122 11.73 -17.04 0.87
C ALA A 122 10.49 -17.78 1.44
N ILE A 123 10.58 -19.11 1.54
CA ILE A 123 9.50 -19.97 2.04
C ILE A 123 9.98 -20.76 3.27
N GLU A 124 9.11 -20.85 4.26
CA GLU A 124 9.17 -21.79 5.38
C GLU A 124 8.07 -22.85 5.21
N TYR A 125 8.35 -24.05 5.69
CA TYR A 125 7.40 -25.16 5.72
C TYR A 125 6.98 -25.44 7.15
N VAL A 126 5.67 -25.49 7.40
CA VAL A 126 5.09 -25.94 8.66
C VAL A 126 4.66 -27.38 8.49
N VAL A 127 5.39 -28.29 9.14
CA VAL A 127 5.08 -29.71 9.19
C VAL A 127 4.43 -30.01 10.53
N SER A 128 3.19 -30.49 10.51
CA SER A 128 2.47 -30.92 11.71
C SER A 128 2.08 -32.39 11.63
N TRP A 129 2.07 -33.06 12.77
CA TRP A 129 1.72 -34.47 12.90
C TRP A 129 0.70 -34.67 14.02
N GLN A 130 -0.25 -35.57 13.78
CA GLN A 130 -1.29 -35.92 14.74
C GLN A 130 -1.54 -37.43 14.71
N PRO A 131 -1.56 -38.12 15.86
CA PRO A 131 -1.89 -39.53 15.93
C PRO A 131 -3.40 -39.73 15.75
N SER A 132 -3.79 -40.83 15.10
CA SER A 132 -5.19 -41.22 14.95
C SER A 132 -5.77 -41.90 16.19
N LEU A 133 -4.92 -42.54 17.01
CA LEU A 133 -5.33 -43.26 18.22
C LEU A 133 -4.45 -42.85 19.41
N ILE A 134 -3.21 -43.34 19.48
CA ILE A 134 -2.26 -43.08 20.57
C ILE A 134 -0.92 -42.69 19.95
N GLY A 135 -0.31 -41.62 20.45
CA GLY A 135 1.02 -41.18 20.04
C GLY A 135 1.30 -39.75 20.44
N ASP A 136 2.39 -39.20 19.91
CA ASP A 136 2.72 -37.79 20.04
C ASP A 136 2.13 -36.97 18.89
N SER A 137 1.69 -35.75 19.20
CA SER A 137 1.37 -34.73 18.20
C SER A 137 2.32 -33.55 18.33
N GLY A 138 2.44 -32.79 17.25
CA GLY A 138 3.31 -31.62 17.24
C GLY A 138 3.34 -30.90 15.92
N SER A 139 4.16 -29.86 15.89
CA SER A 139 4.42 -29.08 14.69
C SER A 139 5.85 -28.55 14.72
N ARG A 140 6.45 -28.42 13.54
CA ARG A 140 7.77 -27.85 13.36
C ARG A 140 7.80 -26.99 12.10
N THR A 141 8.41 -25.82 12.22
CA THR A 141 8.74 -24.97 11.08
C THR A 141 10.17 -25.26 10.65
N ILE A 142 10.37 -25.47 9.35
CA ILE A 142 11.66 -25.75 8.72
C ILE A 142 11.79 -24.98 7.40
N THR A 143 12.98 -24.93 6.83
CA THR A 143 13.24 -24.28 5.52
C THR A 143 13.56 -25.28 4.43
N GLU A 144 13.91 -26.51 4.80
CA GLU A 144 14.22 -27.60 3.90
C GLU A 144 12.96 -28.22 3.31
N ASN A 145 13.09 -28.75 2.09
CA ASN A 145 12.05 -29.48 1.38
C ASN A 145 11.81 -30.91 1.88
N SER A 146 12.41 -31.28 3.00
CA SER A 146 12.28 -32.60 3.59
C SER A 146 12.29 -32.55 5.11
N TYR A 147 11.58 -33.48 5.73
CA TYR A 147 11.48 -33.62 7.18
C TYR A 147 11.54 -35.09 7.60
N VAL A 148 12.45 -35.41 8.52
CA VAL A 148 12.50 -36.73 9.15
C VAL A 148 11.67 -36.72 10.43
N TYR A 149 10.66 -37.57 10.47
CA TYR A 149 9.83 -37.78 11.66
C TYR A 149 10.32 -39.01 12.44
N LYS A 150 10.46 -38.83 13.75
CA LYS A 150 10.73 -39.89 14.73
C LYS A 150 9.71 -39.74 15.85
N SER A 151 8.98 -40.81 16.18
CA SER A 151 8.06 -40.75 17.32
C SER A 151 8.84 -40.63 18.62
N ARG A 152 8.38 -39.74 19.51
CA ARG A 152 8.95 -39.56 20.86
C ARG A 152 8.05 -40.15 21.95
N ALA A 153 6.90 -40.70 21.57
CA ALA A 153 5.97 -41.28 22.52
C ALA A 153 6.49 -42.63 23.02
N LEU A 154 6.36 -42.88 24.33
CA LEU A 154 6.66 -44.19 24.93
C LEU A 154 5.68 -45.27 24.45
N LEU A 155 4.48 -44.87 24.03
CA LEU A 155 3.44 -45.71 23.47
C LEU A 155 2.83 -44.99 22.26
N SER A 156 2.76 -45.67 21.14
CA SER A 156 2.11 -45.16 19.93
C SER A 156 1.46 -46.31 19.17
N LEU A 157 0.24 -46.12 18.71
CA LEU A 157 -0.50 -47.15 17.98
C LEU A 157 -1.39 -46.46 16.95
N GLY A 158 -1.46 -47.01 15.75
CA GLY A 158 -2.34 -46.53 14.69
C GLY A 158 -1.58 -45.79 13.60
N ASN A 159 -2.15 -44.70 13.10
CA ASN A 159 -1.57 -43.87 12.05
C ASN A 159 -1.15 -42.52 12.61
N VAL A 160 -0.07 -41.96 12.05
CA VAL A 160 0.30 -40.55 12.20
C VAL A 160 -0.07 -39.84 10.91
N ASN A 161 -0.93 -38.84 11.02
CA ASN A 161 -1.32 -38.00 9.90
C ASN A 161 -0.43 -36.77 9.86
N PHE A 162 0.28 -36.60 8.74
CA PHE A 162 1.12 -35.45 8.48
C PHE A 162 0.38 -34.40 7.68
N THR A 163 0.70 -33.14 7.96
CA THR A 163 0.25 -32.00 7.19
C THR A 163 1.42 -31.07 6.94
N VAL A 164 1.66 -30.74 5.67
CA VAL A 164 2.70 -29.80 5.24
C VAL A 164 2.04 -28.57 4.64
N ARG A 165 2.43 -27.39 5.12
CA ARG A 165 1.99 -26.09 4.59
C ARG A 165 3.21 -25.23 4.24
N ALA A 166 3.20 -24.58 3.10
CA ALA A 166 4.16 -23.55 2.76
C ALA A 166 3.71 -22.19 3.31
N LYS A 167 4.65 -21.39 3.80
CA LYS A 167 4.44 -20.06 4.34
C LYS A 167 5.52 -19.12 3.81
N ILE A 168 5.14 -17.92 3.36
CA ILE A 168 6.13 -16.91 2.96
C ILE A 168 6.77 -16.29 4.21
N VAL A 169 8.10 -16.22 4.23
CA VAL A 169 8.86 -15.59 5.32
C VAL A 169 8.49 -14.11 5.42
N GLY A 170 8.19 -13.65 6.64
CA GLY A 170 7.79 -12.25 6.89
C GLY A 170 6.37 -11.89 6.45
N GLY A 171 5.62 -12.83 5.86
CA GLY A 171 4.24 -12.65 5.43
C GLY A 171 3.21 -13.40 6.28
N THR A 172 1.93 -13.17 5.99
CA THR A 172 0.77 -13.89 6.56
C THR A 172 0.24 -14.98 5.62
N TRP A 173 0.76 -15.05 4.41
CA TRP A 173 0.33 -16.00 3.39
C TRP A 173 0.75 -17.43 3.77
N VAL A 174 -0.21 -18.34 3.80
CA VAL A 174 -0.03 -19.76 4.06
C VAL A 174 -0.77 -20.55 2.99
N SER A 175 -0.15 -21.59 2.45
CA SER A 175 -0.75 -22.46 1.45
C SER A 175 -1.88 -23.32 2.03
N THR A 176 -2.66 -23.93 1.14
CA THR A 176 -3.48 -25.08 1.54
C THR A 176 -2.58 -26.22 2.03
N PRO A 177 -3.05 -27.01 3.01
CA PRO A 177 -2.30 -28.15 3.51
C PRO A 177 -2.23 -29.27 2.47
N MET A 178 -1.08 -29.94 2.42
CA MET A 178 -0.93 -31.26 1.81
C MET A 178 -0.82 -32.31 2.89
N HIS A 179 -1.36 -33.49 2.63
CA HIS A 179 -1.49 -34.56 3.60
C HIS A 179 -0.68 -35.78 3.20
N SER A 180 -0.10 -36.44 4.19
CA SER A 180 0.52 -37.75 4.06
C SER A 180 0.29 -38.52 5.37
N SER A 181 0.56 -39.81 5.39
CA SER A 181 0.40 -40.61 6.61
C SER A 181 1.40 -41.75 6.70
N ALA A 182 1.72 -42.14 7.94
CA ALA A 182 2.50 -43.33 8.24
C ALA A 182 1.79 -44.16 9.31
N SER A 183 1.92 -45.48 9.24
CA SER A 183 1.59 -46.39 10.32
C SER A 183 2.66 -46.32 11.40
N VAL A 184 2.25 -46.39 12.68
CA VAL A 184 3.13 -46.43 13.83
C VAL A 184 2.69 -47.47 14.86
N VAL A 185 3.64 -48.27 15.33
CA VAL A 185 3.45 -49.22 16.43
C VAL A 185 4.65 -49.13 17.38
N ASN A 186 4.40 -48.70 18.60
CA ASN A 186 5.32 -48.71 19.73
C ASN A 186 4.54 -49.19 20.95
N LEU A 187 4.86 -50.38 21.42
CA LEU A 187 4.32 -50.89 22.67
C LEU A 187 5.49 -50.97 23.63
N ALA A 188 5.27 -50.83 24.94
CA ALA A 188 6.34 -50.78 25.94
C ALA A 188 7.38 -51.93 25.85
N VAL A 189 7.00 -53.06 25.22
CA VAL A 189 7.83 -54.25 25.03
C VAL A 189 8.13 -54.54 23.54
N VAL A 190 7.40 -53.92 22.60
CA VAL A 190 7.57 -54.14 21.16
C VAL A 190 8.36 -52.98 20.57
N PRO A 191 9.44 -53.25 19.83
CA PRO A 191 10.21 -52.19 19.21
C PRO A 191 9.38 -51.33 18.25
N LEU A 192 9.72 -50.04 18.19
CA LEU A 192 9.07 -49.06 17.33
C LEU A 192 9.14 -49.47 15.85
N LEU A 193 7.98 -49.51 15.22
CA LEU A 193 7.80 -49.71 13.78
C LEU A 193 7.07 -48.49 13.22
N LEU A 194 7.71 -47.76 12.32
CA LEU A 194 7.12 -46.75 11.46
C LEU A 194 7.21 -47.20 10.01
N GLY A 195 6.17 -46.93 9.25
CA GLY A 195 6.19 -47.11 7.80
C GLY A 195 5.17 -46.23 7.12
N CYS A 196 5.50 -45.72 5.95
CA CYS A 196 4.61 -44.94 5.11
C CYS A 196 3.44 -45.80 4.63
N ASN A 197 2.26 -45.17 4.52
CA ASN A 197 1.04 -45.80 4.01
C ASN A 197 0.83 -45.54 2.51
#